data_AF-A0A093YNM6-F1
#
_entry.id   AF-A0A093YNM6-F1
#
_cell.length_a   1.000
_cell.length_b   1.000
_cell.length_c   1.000
_cell.angle_alpha   90.00
_cell.angle_beta   90.00
_cell.angle_gamma   90.00
#
_symmetry.space_group_name_H-M   'P 1'
#
loop_
_entity.id
_entity.type
_entity.pdbx_description
1 polymer ?
#
loop_
_entity_poly.entity_id
_entity_poly.type
_entity_poly.pdbx_seq_one_letter_code
_entity_poly.pdbx_strand_id
1 'polypeptide(L)'
;MASTNCWKCLVRPSASSSPYALSSTQRLAAFSTATALLATGRAPANSKQKPKTPNMKAKGAARSLRIKKKAPVKTGRPPAPGERKAMRKRIVLSNTNALEVQGLQELSPETMVDATMVGKVVTIPGPVIDQLRVVEAFKNNQSWDLFRSPSMLVRDETVTLSKKMLDAAAAKKTSSIVLSGPRATGKSMLLLQAMATAFTKGWIVISIPDAKELATAVTAYTPLPGTTPLQFSQNVYTATLLSQIGKANAAILSAHT
;
A
#
# COMPACT_ATOMS: atom_id res chain seq x y z
N MET A 1 -4.85 24.33 7.44
CA MET A 1 -4.50 23.47 8.57
C MET A 1 -5.77 22.79 9.07
N ALA A 2 -5.86 21.48 8.91
CA ALA A 2 -7.01 20.68 9.35
C ALA A 2 -6.47 19.44 10.04
N SER A 3 -6.84 19.28 11.31
CA SER A 3 -6.38 18.26 12.23
C SER A 3 -6.98 16.89 11.87
N THR A 4 -6.14 15.97 11.40
CA THR A 4 -6.43 14.54 11.42
C THR A 4 -5.96 14.01 12.77
N ASN A 5 -6.86 13.91 13.75
CA ASN A 5 -6.84 12.93 14.85
C ASN A 5 -8.02 13.23 15.79
N CYS A 6 -9.09 12.42 15.69
CA CYS A 6 -10.22 12.50 16.59
C CYS A 6 -9.86 11.80 17.91
N TRP A 7 -9.60 12.60 18.94
CA TRP A 7 -9.23 12.12 20.29
C TRP A 7 -10.40 11.46 21.06
N LYS A 8 -11.60 11.39 20.48
CA LYS A 8 -12.78 10.75 21.11
C LYS A 8 -12.81 9.21 20.99
N CYS A 9 -11.86 8.60 20.28
CA CYS A 9 -11.79 7.13 20.16
C CYS A 9 -10.94 6.46 21.25
N LEU A 10 -10.26 7.22 22.12
CA LEU A 10 -9.38 6.69 23.17
C LEU A 10 -10.04 6.58 24.56
N VAL A 11 -11.32 6.92 24.70
CA VAL A 11 -12.03 6.90 26.00
C VAL A 11 -13.25 5.98 25.94
N ARG A 12 -13.04 4.67 25.79
CA ARG A 12 -14.06 3.69 26.18
C ARG A 12 -13.42 2.52 26.93
N PRO A 13 -13.71 2.33 28.23
CA PRO A 13 -13.26 1.18 28.99
C PRO A 13 -13.89 -0.10 28.42
N SER A 14 -13.07 -1.14 28.32
CA SER A 14 -13.45 -2.52 27.98
C SER A 14 -14.43 -3.08 29.02
N ALA A 15 -15.70 -3.24 28.65
CA ALA A 15 -16.62 -4.11 29.36
C ALA A 15 -16.45 -5.54 28.81
N SER A 16 -16.15 -6.48 29.70
CA SER A 16 -16.14 -7.91 29.41
C SER A 16 -17.56 -8.37 29.06
N SER A 17 -17.74 -9.00 27.90
CA SER A 17 -19.00 -9.68 27.56
C SER A 17 -18.72 -11.14 27.22
N SER A 18 -19.28 -12.00 28.08
CA SER A 18 -19.34 -13.47 28.11
C SER A 18 -19.57 -14.17 26.76
N PRO A 19 -19.07 -15.41 26.55
CA PRO A 19 -19.05 -16.11 25.26
C PRO A 19 -20.29 -16.98 24.99
N TYR A 20 -21.50 -16.51 25.26
CA TYR A 20 -22.73 -17.21 24.85
C TYR A 20 -23.84 -16.23 24.47
N ALA A 21 -23.93 -15.90 23.18
CA ALA A 21 -25.16 -15.40 22.57
C ALA A 21 -25.17 -15.74 21.07
N LEU A 22 -25.84 -16.85 20.76
CA LEU A 22 -26.30 -17.18 19.42
C LEU A 22 -27.37 -16.16 19.01
N SER A 23 -27.14 -15.40 17.95
CA SER A 23 -28.25 -14.83 17.16
C SER A 23 -27.89 -14.76 15.69
N SER A 24 -28.54 -15.68 14.96
CA SER A 24 -28.72 -15.69 13.52
C SER A 24 -29.26 -14.33 13.06
N THR A 25 -28.49 -13.61 12.26
CA THR A 25 -29.04 -12.57 11.37
C THR A 25 -28.56 -12.84 9.96
N GLN A 26 -29.55 -13.10 9.13
CA GLN A 26 -29.45 -13.63 7.78
C GLN A 26 -28.76 -12.61 6.86
N ARG A 27 -27.79 -13.13 6.09
CA ARG A 27 -27.29 -12.51 4.87
C ARG A 27 -28.44 -12.49 3.85
N LEU A 28 -28.97 -11.31 3.55
CA LEU A 28 -29.80 -11.13 2.35
C LEU A 28 -28.95 -10.46 1.28
N ALA A 29 -28.71 -11.24 0.22
CA ALA A 29 -28.05 -10.82 -1.00
C ALA A 29 -28.91 -9.74 -1.70
N ALA A 30 -28.23 -8.72 -2.23
CA ALA A 30 -28.79 -7.84 -3.24
C ALA A 30 -28.86 -8.61 -4.55
N PHE A 31 -30.05 -8.77 -5.14
CA PHE A 31 -30.36 -8.82 -6.58
C PHE A 31 -31.77 -9.44 -6.75
N SER A 32 -32.78 -8.61 -7.03
CA SER A 32 -33.95 -8.99 -7.83
C SER A 32 -34.79 -7.78 -8.23
N THR A 33 -34.92 -7.60 -9.53
CA THR A 33 -35.83 -6.70 -10.23
C THR A 33 -37.22 -7.33 -10.26
N ALA A 34 -38.21 -6.75 -9.58
CA ALA A 34 -39.62 -6.91 -9.94
C ALA A 34 -40.47 -5.80 -9.31
N THR A 35 -41.34 -5.25 -10.14
CA THR A 35 -42.30 -4.18 -9.91
C THR A 35 -43.38 -4.56 -8.89
N ALA A 36 -43.46 -3.84 -7.78
CA ALA A 36 -44.61 -3.88 -6.86
C ALA A 36 -45.73 -2.99 -7.41
N LEU A 37 -46.51 -3.53 -8.35
CA LEU A 37 -47.87 -3.10 -8.63
C LEU A 37 -48.79 -4.19 -8.11
N LEU A 38 -49.94 -3.79 -7.54
CA LEU A 38 -51.05 -4.63 -7.03
C LEU A 38 -50.99 -4.98 -5.53
N ALA A 39 -51.40 -4.01 -4.69
CA ALA A 39 -51.98 -4.30 -3.38
C ALA A 39 -52.88 -3.14 -2.92
N THR A 40 -54.05 -2.96 -3.52
CA THR A 40 -55.25 -2.36 -2.86
C THR A 40 -56.53 -2.65 -3.67
N GLY A 41 -57.21 -3.73 -3.32
CA GLY A 41 -58.66 -3.94 -3.48
C GLY A 41 -59.09 -4.76 -2.26
N ARG A 42 -60.28 -4.65 -1.65
CA ARG A 42 -61.58 -4.06 -1.99
C ARG A 42 -62.41 -4.11 -0.69
N ALA A 43 -63.23 -3.11 -0.37
CA ALA A 43 -64.39 -3.23 0.54
C ALA A 43 -65.33 -2.00 0.32
N PRO A 44 -66.65 -2.07 0.60
CA PRO A 44 -67.70 -1.72 -0.37
C PRO A 44 -68.45 -0.41 -0.12
N ALA A 45 -69.31 -0.08 -1.09
CA ALA A 45 -70.09 1.15 -1.26
C ALA A 45 -71.29 1.30 -0.31
N ASN A 46 -71.57 2.53 0.16
CA ASN A 46 -72.77 3.33 -0.16
C ASN A 46 -73.02 4.46 0.87
N SER A 47 -73.01 5.71 0.42
CA SER A 47 -74.06 6.70 0.78
C SER A 47 -73.99 7.91 -0.17
N LYS A 48 -75.16 8.33 -0.64
CA LYS A 48 -75.37 9.47 -1.55
C LYS A 48 -75.29 10.78 -0.76
N GLN A 49 -74.53 11.79 -1.23
CA GLN A 49 -74.89 13.21 -1.07
C GLN A 49 -74.06 14.13 -1.99
N LYS A 50 -74.71 15.23 -2.39
CA LYS A 50 -74.49 16.19 -3.50
C LYS A 50 -73.14 16.96 -3.53
N PRO A 51 -72.80 17.63 -4.66
CA PRO A 51 -71.44 18.06 -4.99
C PRO A 51 -71.05 19.32 -4.24
N LYS A 52 -69.92 19.28 -3.53
CA LYS A 52 -69.18 20.46 -3.12
C LYS A 52 -67.83 20.41 -3.84
N THR A 53 -67.65 21.39 -4.73
CA THR A 53 -66.38 21.83 -5.32
C THR A 53 -65.14 21.11 -4.78
N PRO A 54 -64.50 20.22 -5.57
CA PRO A 54 -63.22 19.68 -5.16
C PRO A 54 -62.22 20.81 -5.30
N ASN A 55 -61.82 21.38 -4.16
CA ASN A 55 -60.56 22.06 -3.99
C ASN A 55 -59.49 21.09 -4.49
N MET A 56 -59.11 21.21 -5.77
CA MET A 56 -57.97 20.52 -6.34
C MET A 56 -56.72 21.12 -5.67
N LYS A 57 -56.46 20.72 -4.42
CA LYS A 57 -55.10 20.63 -3.93
C LYS A 57 -54.45 19.59 -4.81
N ALA A 58 -53.90 20.07 -5.93
CA ALA A 58 -53.19 19.27 -6.91
C ALA A 58 -52.23 18.35 -6.15
N LYS A 59 -52.38 17.04 -6.39
CA LYS A 59 -51.32 16.07 -6.10
C LYS A 59 -50.04 16.60 -6.75
N GLY A 60 -49.19 17.28 -5.98
CA GLY A 60 -47.98 17.95 -6.49
C GLY A 60 -47.52 19.20 -5.74
N ALA A 61 -48.33 19.84 -4.91
CA ALA A 61 -48.01 21.17 -4.36
C ALA A 61 -47.06 21.21 -3.13
N ALA A 62 -46.36 20.12 -2.78
CA ALA A 62 -45.40 20.13 -1.66
C ALA A 62 -44.19 19.17 -1.82
N ARG A 63 -43.87 18.73 -3.04
CA ARG A 63 -42.55 18.17 -3.34
C ARG A 63 -41.90 19.10 -4.35
N SER A 64 -41.14 20.08 -3.84
CA SER A 64 -40.27 20.88 -4.70
C SER A 64 -39.43 19.90 -5.53
N LEU A 65 -39.58 19.98 -6.85
CA LEU A 65 -38.75 19.21 -7.76
C LEU A 65 -37.30 19.53 -7.40
N ARG A 66 -36.49 18.52 -7.08
CA ARG A 66 -35.03 18.69 -6.98
C ARG A 66 -34.51 19.03 -8.37
N ILE A 67 -34.64 20.30 -8.74
CA ILE A 67 -34.04 20.83 -9.96
C ILE A 67 -32.55 20.62 -9.81
N LYS A 68 -31.99 19.72 -10.62
CA LYS A 68 -30.54 19.54 -10.70
C LYS A 68 -29.95 20.89 -11.08
N LYS A 69 -29.33 21.57 -10.11
CA LYS A 69 -28.55 22.78 -10.39
C LYS A 69 -27.58 22.47 -11.53
N LYS A 70 -27.43 23.40 -12.47
CA LYS A 70 -26.46 23.29 -13.59
C LYS A 70 -25.13 22.81 -13.02
N ALA A 71 -24.48 21.88 -13.74
CA ALA A 71 -23.26 21.23 -13.27
C ALA A 71 -22.30 22.30 -12.72
N PRO A 72 -21.77 22.11 -11.50
CA PRO A 72 -20.88 23.09 -10.90
C PRO A 72 -19.73 23.33 -11.87
N VAL A 73 -19.47 24.61 -12.19
CA VAL A 73 -18.29 25.02 -12.95
C VAL A 73 -17.10 24.40 -12.23
N LYS A 74 -16.30 23.58 -12.94
CA LYS A 74 -15.14 22.92 -12.35
C LYS A 74 -14.12 24.00 -11.95
N THR A 75 -14.21 24.49 -10.73
CA THR A 75 -13.29 25.45 -10.14
C THR A 75 -12.01 24.72 -9.76
N GLY A 76 -11.11 24.54 -10.73
CA GLY A 76 -9.81 23.94 -10.52
C GLY A 76 -9.31 23.15 -11.71
N ARG A 77 -8.01 23.23 -11.99
CA ARG A 77 -7.35 22.38 -12.98
C ARG A 77 -7.49 20.92 -12.52
N PRO A 78 -8.02 20.01 -13.36
CA PRO A 78 -8.06 18.60 -13.01
C PRO A 78 -6.63 18.07 -12.85
N PRO A 79 -6.40 17.10 -11.95
CA PRO A 79 -5.09 16.51 -11.76
C PRO A 79 -4.61 15.85 -13.05
N ALA A 80 -3.31 15.90 -13.30
CA ALA A 80 -2.70 15.31 -14.48
C ALA A 80 -2.83 13.78 -14.47
N PRO A 81 -2.78 13.12 -15.65
CA PRO A 81 -2.74 11.66 -15.73
C PRO A 81 -1.61 11.11 -14.85
N GLY A 82 -1.93 10.17 -13.96
CA GLY A 82 -0.96 9.55 -13.05
C GLY A 82 -0.71 10.29 -11.73
N GLU A 83 -1.07 11.57 -11.59
CA GLU A 83 -0.80 12.38 -10.39
C GLU A 83 -1.41 11.77 -9.12
N ARG A 84 -2.65 11.28 -9.22
CA ARG A 84 -3.34 10.60 -8.09
C ARG A 84 -2.69 9.28 -7.71
N LYS A 85 -2.05 8.57 -8.65
CA LYS A 85 -1.32 7.32 -8.36
C LYS A 85 0.02 7.65 -7.72
N ALA A 86 0.74 8.64 -8.25
CA ALA A 86 1.99 9.13 -7.69
C ALA A 86 1.80 9.64 -6.25
N MET A 87 0.76 10.42 -5.97
CA MET A 87 0.46 10.91 -4.62
C MET A 87 0.25 9.77 -3.60
N ARG A 88 -0.43 8.68 -3.99
CA ARG A 88 -0.68 7.52 -3.12
C ARG A 88 0.54 6.60 -2.93
N LYS A 89 1.43 6.57 -3.93
CA LYS A 89 2.69 5.79 -3.89
C LYS A 89 3.87 6.63 -3.38
N ARG A 90 3.72 7.94 -3.17
CA ARG A 90 4.78 8.83 -2.71
C ARG A 90 5.29 8.40 -1.34
N ILE A 91 6.60 8.35 -1.20
CA ILE A 91 7.29 8.07 0.05
C ILE A 91 8.05 9.33 0.47
N VAL A 92 7.92 9.69 1.74
CA VAL A 92 8.65 10.79 2.36
C VAL A 92 9.67 10.17 3.32
N LEU A 93 10.97 10.43 3.10
CA LEU A 93 12.07 9.79 3.82
C LEU A 93 12.73 10.69 4.87
N SER A 94 12.37 11.96 4.92
CA SER A 94 12.98 12.94 5.80
C SER A 94 11.94 13.94 6.27
N ASN A 95 11.92 14.19 7.57
CA ASN A 95 11.09 15.21 8.18
C ASN A 95 11.97 16.24 8.87
N THR A 96 11.95 17.47 8.39
CA THR A 96 12.78 18.54 8.94
C THR A 96 12.35 18.97 10.34
N ASN A 97 11.10 18.72 10.72
CA ASN A 97 10.56 19.09 12.02
C ASN A 97 10.92 18.06 13.11
N ALA A 98 11.38 16.87 12.72
CA ALA A 98 11.82 15.85 13.67
C ALA A 98 13.20 16.20 14.24
N LEU A 99 13.40 15.86 15.51
CA LEU A 99 14.67 16.08 16.20
C LEU A 99 15.77 15.16 15.66
N GLU A 100 16.98 15.69 15.57
CA GLU A 100 18.18 14.90 15.24
C GLU A 100 18.61 14.10 16.47
N VAL A 101 18.63 12.77 16.33
CA VAL A 101 19.08 11.87 17.40
C VAL A 101 20.60 11.77 17.34
N GLN A 102 21.26 12.30 18.37
CA GLN A 102 22.72 12.29 18.48
C GLN A 102 23.25 10.87 18.77
N GLY A 103 24.42 10.53 18.24
CA GLY A 103 25.10 9.26 18.51
C GLY A 103 24.53 8.04 17.78
N LEU A 104 23.65 8.24 16.78
CA LEU A 104 23.20 7.16 15.91
C LEU A 104 24.37 6.65 15.06
N GLN A 105 24.68 5.37 15.18
CA GLN A 105 25.65 4.71 14.32
C GLN A 105 25.08 4.55 12.92
N GLU A 106 25.94 4.73 11.91
CA GLU A 106 25.60 4.52 10.51
C GLU A 106 25.75 3.04 10.12
N LEU A 107 24.97 2.60 9.13
CA LEU A 107 24.97 1.24 8.63
C LEU A 107 26.29 0.94 7.92
N SER A 108 27.12 0.12 8.58
CA SER A 108 28.29 -0.48 7.97
C SER A 108 28.05 -1.98 7.75
N PRO A 109 28.79 -2.63 6.84
CA PRO A 109 28.69 -4.07 6.63
C PRO A 109 29.04 -4.91 7.86
N GLU A 110 29.87 -4.38 8.77
CA GLU A 110 30.30 -5.07 10.00
C GLU A 110 29.20 -4.97 11.06
N THR A 111 28.61 -3.77 11.18
CA THR A 111 27.55 -3.45 12.15
C THR A 111 26.33 -4.38 12.05
N MET A 112 26.03 -4.95 10.87
CA MET A 112 24.89 -5.84 10.66
C MET A 112 25.14 -7.29 11.03
N VAL A 113 26.39 -7.69 11.21
CA VAL A 113 26.79 -9.05 11.59
C VAL A 113 26.98 -9.17 13.10
N ASP A 114 27.29 -8.04 13.74
CA ASP A 114 27.57 -7.96 15.16
C ASP A 114 26.33 -8.23 16.00
N ALA A 115 26.40 -9.28 16.82
CA ALA A 115 25.33 -9.61 17.77
C ALA A 115 25.15 -8.53 18.85
N THR A 116 26.19 -7.71 19.11
CA THR A 116 26.14 -6.58 20.05
C THR A 116 25.29 -5.41 19.56
N MET A 117 24.95 -5.40 18.26
CA MET A 117 24.09 -4.40 17.64
C MET A 117 22.61 -4.77 17.70
N VAL A 118 22.26 -6.00 18.10
CA VAL A 118 20.88 -6.41 18.30
C VAL A 118 20.18 -5.46 19.28
N GLY A 119 18.99 -5.00 18.91
CA GLY A 119 18.19 -4.06 19.69
C GLY A 119 18.59 -2.59 19.53
N LYS A 120 19.68 -2.29 18.81
CA LYS A 120 20.09 -0.92 18.51
C LYS A 120 19.49 -0.44 17.19
N VAL A 121 19.30 0.88 17.11
CA VAL A 121 18.87 1.56 15.89
C VAL A 121 20.10 2.05 15.14
N VAL A 122 20.11 1.85 13.83
CA VAL A 122 21.20 2.20 12.92
C VAL A 122 20.62 3.03 11.78
N THR A 123 21.33 4.08 11.39
CA THR A 123 20.94 5.00 10.30
C THR A 123 21.45 4.47 8.97
N ILE A 124 20.63 4.57 7.91
CA ILE A 124 21.06 4.18 6.56
C ILE A 124 21.93 5.30 5.96
N PRO A 125 23.09 5.00 5.34
CA PRO A 125 23.90 5.96 4.62
C PRO A 125 23.15 6.68 3.51
N GLY A 126 23.43 7.97 3.35
CA GLY A 126 22.95 8.81 2.24
C GLY A 126 22.96 8.14 0.86
N PRO A 127 24.11 7.64 0.36
CA PRO A 127 24.18 7.03 -0.97
C PRO A 127 23.32 5.75 -1.08
N VAL A 128 23.24 4.97 0.00
CA VAL A 128 22.45 3.73 0.02
C VAL A 128 20.96 4.05 0.04
N ILE A 129 20.53 5.15 0.66
CA ILE A 129 19.14 5.62 0.62
C ILE A 129 18.71 5.91 -0.83
N ASP A 130 19.57 6.55 -1.62
CA ASP A 130 19.27 6.85 -3.01
C ASP A 130 19.16 5.58 -3.86
N GLN A 131 20.06 4.61 -3.65
CA GLN A 131 19.99 3.29 -4.28
C GLN A 131 18.70 2.54 -3.91
N LEU A 132 18.35 2.51 -2.62
CA LEU A 132 17.12 1.89 -2.10
C LEU A 132 15.86 2.58 -2.64
N ARG A 133 15.90 3.88 -2.90
CA ARG A 133 14.81 4.63 -3.54
C ARG A 133 14.65 4.23 -4.99
N VAL A 134 15.74 4.05 -5.73
CA VAL A 134 15.71 3.62 -7.15
C VAL A 134 15.09 2.24 -7.30
N VAL A 135 15.40 1.29 -6.41
CA VAL A 135 14.84 -0.07 -6.44
C VAL A 135 13.46 -0.20 -5.76
N GLU A 136 12.83 0.92 -5.42
CA GLU A 136 11.52 0.98 -4.74
C GLU A 136 11.42 0.09 -3.48
N ALA A 137 12.52 0.03 -2.71
CA ALA A 137 12.59 -0.77 -1.49
C ALA A 137 11.67 -0.23 -0.39
N PHE A 138 11.61 1.09 -0.27
CA PHE A 138 10.74 1.77 0.68
C PHE A 138 9.27 1.60 0.26
N LYS A 139 8.40 1.35 1.23
CA LYS A 139 6.95 1.19 0.99
C LYS A 139 6.18 2.31 1.66
N ASN A 140 5.07 2.73 1.05
CA ASN A 140 4.19 3.79 1.58
C ASN A 140 3.54 3.46 2.93
N ASN A 141 3.36 2.17 3.24
CA ASN A 141 2.83 1.72 4.53
C ASN A 141 3.86 1.81 5.67
N GLN A 142 5.12 2.14 5.36
CA GLN A 142 6.18 2.35 6.35
C GLN A 142 6.25 3.85 6.66
N SER A 143 6.19 4.20 7.94
CA SER A 143 6.12 5.58 8.42
C SER A 143 7.51 6.23 8.55
N TRP A 144 8.23 6.39 7.43
CA TRP A 144 9.55 7.03 7.40
C TRP A 144 9.51 8.55 7.67
N ASP A 145 8.36 9.17 7.39
CA ASP A 145 8.09 10.60 7.59
C ASP A 145 8.10 11.06 9.07
N LEU A 146 8.23 10.14 10.01
CA LEU A 146 8.28 10.47 11.44
C LEU A 146 9.66 10.96 11.88
N PHE A 147 10.72 10.62 11.14
CA PHE A 147 12.09 10.84 11.55
C PHE A 147 12.83 11.75 10.59
N ARG A 148 13.93 12.34 11.08
CA ARG A 148 14.79 13.23 10.29
C ARG A 148 15.48 12.47 9.16
N SER A 149 16.01 11.29 9.46
CA SER A 149 16.69 10.38 8.53
C SER A 149 16.09 8.97 8.65
N PRO A 150 16.13 8.16 7.58
CA PRO A 150 15.64 6.80 7.62
C PRO A 150 16.59 5.92 8.43
N SER A 151 16.09 5.40 9.55
CA SER A 151 16.80 4.52 10.46
C SER A 151 16.05 3.20 10.67
N MET A 152 16.77 2.16 11.00
CA MET A 152 16.25 0.80 11.12
C MET A 152 16.76 0.12 12.39
N LEU A 153 15.94 -0.75 12.97
CA LEU A 153 16.29 -1.52 14.15
C LEU A 153 16.93 -2.86 13.74
N VAL A 154 18.08 -3.16 14.32
CA VAL A 154 18.78 -4.44 14.13
C VAL A 154 18.12 -5.49 15.02
N ARG A 155 17.62 -6.56 14.42
CA ARG A 155 17.00 -7.70 15.12
C ARG A 155 17.92 -8.91 15.05
N ASP A 156 17.65 -9.91 15.88
CA ASP A 156 18.28 -11.23 15.80
C ASP A 156 18.16 -11.83 14.40
N GLU A 157 16.98 -11.67 13.78
CA GLU A 157 16.69 -12.11 12.43
C GLU A 157 17.56 -11.39 11.39
N THR A 158 17.79 -10.09 11.57
CA THR A 158 18.63 -9.26 10.70
C THR A 158 20.08 -9.75 10.73
N VAL A 159 20.60 -10.03 11.93
CA VAL A 159 21.96 -10.54 12.12
C VAL A 159 22.08 -11.95 11.54
N THR A 160 21.09 -12.81 11.78
CA THR A 160 21.06 -14.18 11.25
C THR A 160 21.03 -14.19 9.71
N LEU A 161 20.22 -13.32 9.11
CA LEU A 161 20.14 -13.18 7.66
C LEU A 161 21.45 -12.63 7.08
N SER A 162 22.02 -11.60 7.70
CA SER A 162 23.27 -10.98 7.24
C SER A 162 24.44 -11.96 7.29
N LYS A 163 24.54 -12.75 8.36
CA LYS A 163 25.52 -13.85 8.46
C LYS A 163 25.38 -14.84 7.31
N LYS A 164 24.17 -15.35 7.07
CA LYS A 164 23.91 -16.28 5.95
C LYS A 164 24.29 -15.71 4.60
N MET A 165 24.03 -14.43 4.36
CA MET A 165 24.42 -13.76 3.11
C MET A 165 25.94 -13.70 2.95
N LEU A 166 26.67 -13.32 4.00
CA LEU A 166 28.12 -13.23 3.95
C LEU A 166 28.80 -14.60 3.87
N ASP A 167 28.29 -15.60 4.59
CA ASP A 167 28.79 -16.97 4.53
C ASP A 167 28.61 -17.55 3.11
N ALA A 168 27.46 -17.27 2.48
CA ALA A 168 27.19 -17.66 1.10
C ALA A 168 28.16 -17.00 0.11
N ALA A 169 28.43 -15.70 0.30
CA ALA A 169 29.39 -14.96 -0.52
C ALA A 169 30.83 -15.47 -0.34
N ALA A 170 31.25 -15.75 0.90
CA ALA A 170 32.56 -16.29 1.20
C ALA A 170 32.75 -17.71 0.61
N ALA A 171 31.71 -18.55 0.71
CA ALA A 171 31.71 -19.89 0.14
C ALA A 171 31.49 -19.92 -1.39
N LYS A 172 31.21 -18.77 -2.03
CA LYS A 172 30.78 -18.66 -3.44
C LYS A 172 29.60 -19.59 -3.77
N LYS A 173 28.68 -19.76 -2.82
CA LYS A 173 27.49 -20.61 -2.96
C LYS A 173 26.24 -19.76 -3.11
N THR A 174 25.27 -20.28 -3.86
CA THR A 174 23.96 -19.65 -3.99
C THR A 174 23.08 -20.03 -2.79
N SER A 175 22.62 -19.04 -2.02
CA SER A 175 21.66 -19.26 -0.94
C SER A 175 20.27 -18.77 -1.35
N SER A 176 19.28 -19.67 -1.37
CA SER A 176 17.87 -19.32 -1.55
C SER A 176 17.16 -19.24 -0.21
N ILE A 177 16.61 -18.07 0.14
CA ILE A 177 15.91 -17.85 1.41
C ILE A 177 14.51 -17.32 1.11
N VAL A 178 13.49 -17.91 1.75
CA VAL A 178 12.11 -17.44 1.70
C VAL A 178 11.73 -16.82 3.04
N LEU A 179 11.40 -15.53 3.04
CA LEU A 179 10.96 -14.82 4.25
C LEU A 179 9.47 -15.06 4.48
N SER A 180 9.14 -15.86 5.49
CA SER A 180 7.75 -16.14 5.90
C SER A 180 7.45 -15.55 7.28
N GLY A 181 6.17 -15.34 7.57
CA GLY A 181 5.72 -14.80 8.84
C GLY A 181 4.33 -14.14 8.77
N PRO A 182 3.68 -13.91 9.93
CA PRO A 182 2.40 -13.21 10.01
C PRO A 182 2.38 -11.81 9.40
N ARG A 183 1.18 -11.23 9.27
CA ARG A 183 1.01 -9.85 8.77
C ARG A 183 1.71 -8.85 9.70
N ALA A 184 2.32 -7.82 9.11
CA ALA A 184 2.97 -6.71 9.83
C ALA A 184 4.17 -7.08 10.75
N THR A 185 4.78 -8.25 10.55
CA THR A 185 5.98 -8.68 11.30
C THR A 185 7.29 -8.00 10.85
N GLY A 186 7.28 -7.32 9.71
CA GLY A 186 8.45 -6.61 9.19
C GLY A 186 9.20 -7.32 8.07
N LYS A 187 8.60 -8.32 7.41
CA LYS A 187 9.22 -9.03 6.26
C LYS A 187 9.79 -8.10 5.19
N SER A 188 9.04 -7.06 4.81
CA SER A 188 9.51 -6.06 3.84
C SER A 188 10.66 -5.20 4.38
N MET A 189 10.70 -4.95 5.70
CA MET A 189 11.80 -4.24 6.35
C MET A 189 13.06 -5.11 6.41
N LEU A 190 12.91 -6.40 6.69
CA LEU A 190 14.01 -7.35 6.71
C LEU A 190 14.65 -7.51 5.31
N LEU A 191 13.82 -7.50 4.25
CA LEU A 191 14.31 -7.48 2.87
C LEU A 191 15.02 -6.15 2.54
N LEU A 192 14.50 -5.01 3.01
CA LEU A 192 15.15 -3.71 2.89
C LEU A 192 16.52 -3.69 3.60
N GLN A 193 16.61 -4.26 4.80
CA GLN A 193 17.85 -4.42 5.54
C GLN A 193 18.87 -5.25 4.74
N ALA A 194 18.44 -6.38 4.16
CA ALA A 194 19.28 -7.22 3.31
C ALA A 194 19.77 -6.48 2.05
N MET A 195 18.93 -5.67 1.43
CA MET A 195 19.36 -4.84 0.28
C MET A 195 20.34 -3.75 0.72
N ALA A 196 20.12 -3.14 1.88
CA ALA A 196 21.02 -2.13 2.41
C ALA A 196 22.41 -2.72 2.74
N THR A 197 22.47 -3.94 3.31
CA THR A 197 23.74 -4.64 3.54
C THR A 197 24.44 -5.04 2.25
N ALA A 198 23.69 -5.45 1.23
CA ALA A 198 24.22 -5.75 -0.09
C ALA A 198 24.83 -4.49 -0.74
N PHE A 199 24.13 -3.35 -0.68
CA PHE A 199 24.64 -2.09 -1.22
C PHE A 199 25.89 -1.60 -0.48
N THR A 200 25.94 -1.69 0.85
CA THR A 200 27.14 -1.28 1.61
C THR A 200 28.35 -2.18 1.35
N LYS A 201 28.13 -3.47 1.01
CA LYS A 201 29.18 -4.39 0.57
C LYS A 201 29.58 -4.22 -0.91
N GLY A 202 28.90 -3.35 -1.67
CA GLY A 202 29.15 -3.18 -3.10
C GLY A 202 28.68 -4.36 -3.94
N TRP A 203 27.57 -5.01 -3.57
CA TRP A 203 26.96 -6.06 -4.38
C TRP A 203 25.93 -5.51 -5.37
N ILE A 204 25.73 -6.24 -6.46
CA ILE A 204 24.67 -5.94 -7.42
C ILE A 204 23.33 -6.41 -6.84
N VAL A 205 22.40 -5.47 -6.67
CA VAL A 205 21.06 -5.76 -6.17
C VAL A 205 20.06 -5.66 -7.30
N ILE A 206 19.28 -6.73 -7.49
CA ILE A 206 18.15 -6.81 -8.41
C ILE A 206 16.90 -7.04 -7.56
N SER A 207 15.97 -6.08 -7.59
CA SER A 207 14.75 -6.11 -6.78
C SER A 207 13.50 -6.04 -7.65
N ILE A 208 12.52 -6.88 -7.33
CA ILE A 208 11.18 -6.83 -7.89
C ILE A 208 10.25 -6.37 -6.75
N PRO A 209 9.91 -5.07 -6.67
CA PRO A 209 9.29 -4.50 -5.47
C PRO A 209 7.88 -5.01 -5.21
N ASP A 210 7.03 -5.11 -6.24
CA ASP A 210 5.64 -5.55 -6.15
C ASP A 210 5.36 -6.64 -7.20
N ALA A 211 5.58 -7.91 -6.84
CA ALA A 211 5.34 -9.05 -7.73
C ALA A 211 3.89 -9.16 -8.24
N LYS A 212 2.93 -8.52 -7.56
CA LYS A 212 1.54 -8.43 -8.01
C LYS A 212 1.41 -7.78 -9.38
N GLU A 213 2.26 -6.79 -9.71
CA GLU A 213 2.17 -6.08 -11.00
C GLU A 213 2.43 -7.03 -12.18
N LEU A 214 3.27 -8.05 -12.00
CA LEU A 214 3.55 -9.08 -13.00
C LEU A 214 2.37 -10.05 -13.21
N ALA A 215 1.62 -10.35 -12.16
CA ALA A 215 0.58 -11.38 -12.16
C ALA A 215 -0.84 -10.86 -12.45
N THR A 216 -1.10 -9.56 -12.27
CA THR A 216 -2.47 -9.00 -12.37
C THR A 216 -2.86 -8.49 -13.75
N ALA A 217 -2.10 -8.88 -14.79
CA ALA A 217 -2.35 -8.51 -16.18
C ALA A 217 -2.53 -6.99 -16.40
N VAL A 218 -1.78 -6.18 -15.63
CA VAL A 218 -1.79 -4.70 -15.74
C VAL A 218 -0.73 -4.21 -16.75
N THR A 219 0.28 -5.03 -17.00
CA THR A 219 1.38 -4.79 -17.95
C THR A 219 1.14 -5.52 -19.27
N ALA A 220 1.57 -4.95 -20.38
CA ALA A 220 1.52 -5.60 -21.68
C ALA A 220 2.48 -6.80 -21.72
N TYR A 221 2.01 -7.92 -22.27
CA TYR A 221 2.79 -9.15 -22.43
C TYR A 221 2.65 -9.72 -23.83
N THR A 222 3.70 -10.39 -24.30
CA THR A 222 3.78 -10.99 -25.65
C THR A 222 4.31 -12.41 -25.58
N PRO A 223 3.76 -13.37 -26.35
CA PRO A 223 4.27 -14.73 -26.37
C PRO A 223 5.66 -14.77 -27.01
N LEU A 224 6.55 -15.59 -26.46
CA LEU A 224 7.89 -15.82 -27.01
C LEU A 224 7.85 -17.00 -27.99
N PRO A 225 8.20 -16.79 -29.28
CA PRO A 225 8.20 -17.86 -30.26
C PRO A 225 9.25 -18.92 -29.91
N GLY A 226 8.92 -20.21 -30.13
CA GLY A 226 9.87 -21.31 -29.96
C GLY A 226 10.13 -21.75 -28.51
N THR A 227 9.28 -21.40 -27.55
CA THR A 227 9.41 -21.82 -26.15
C THR A 227 8.45 -22.97 -25.80
N THR A 228 8.98 -24.02 -25.15
CA THR A 228 8.20 -25.16 -24.60
C THR A 228 8.55 -25.35 -23.13
N PRO A 229 7.67 -25.03 -22.17
CA PRO A 229 6.30 -24.52 -22.29
C PRO A 229 6.23 -23.09 -22.85
N LEU A 230 5.06 -22.67 -23.35
CA LEU A 230 4.82 -21.33 -23.87
C LEU A 230 5.13 -20.26 -22.82
N GLN A 231 6.13 -19.42 -23.08
CA GLN A 231 6.52 -18.31 -22.21
C GLN A 231 6.01 -16.97 -22.74
N PHE A 232 5.81 -16.02 -21.84
CA PHE A 232 5.39 -14.65 -22.16
C PHE A 232 6.42 -13.65 -21.64
N SER A 233 6.81 -12.69 -22.47
CA SER A 233 7.67 -11.57 -22.07
C SER A 233 6.84 -10.33 -21.73
N GLN A 234 7.30 -9.55 -20.75
CA GLN A 234 6.72 -8.25 -20.40
C GLN A 234 7.73 -7.13 -20.69
N ASN A 235 7.79 -6.68 -21.94
CA ASN A 235 8.84 -5.78 -22.42
C ASN A 235 8.84 -4.41 -21.71
N VAL A 236 7.66 -3.87 -21.41
CA VAL A 236 7.54 -2.57 -20.72
C VAL A 236 8.07 -2.66 -19.28
N TYR A 237 7.69 -3.72 -18.56
CA TYR A 237 8.15 -3.92 -17.18
C TYR A 237 9.65 -4.21 -17.13
N THR A 238 10.15 -5.08 -18.02
CA THR A 238 11.57 -5.42 -18.10
C THR A 238 12.42 -4.20 -18.45
N ALA A 239 11.99 -3.32 -19.35
CA ALA A 239 12.69 -2.06 -19.62
C ALA A 239 12.78 -1.15 -18.37
N THR A 240 11.69 -1.04 -17.60
CA THR A 240 11.72 -0.28 -16.33
C THR A 240 12.64 -0.91 -15.29
N LEU A 241 12.61 -2.24 -15.18
CA LEU A 241 13.45 -3.00 -14.26
C LEU A 241 14.94 -2.85 -14.61
N LEU A 242 15.31 -2.96 -15.89
CA LEU A 242 16.69 -2.75 -16.35
C LEU A 242 17.17 -1.33 -16.09
N SER A 243 16.30 -0.32 -16.28
CA SER A 243 16.62 1.07 -15.94
C SER A 243 16.89 1.25 -14.44
N GLN A 244 16.11 0.58 -13.58
CA GLN A 244 16.32 0.60 -12.13
C GLN A 244 17.62 -0.10 -11.75
N ILE A 245 17.92 -1.27 -12.32
CA ILE A 245 19.16 -2.02 -12.07
C ILE A 245 20.38 -1.18 -12.46
N GLY A 246 20.36 -0.57 -13.64
CA GLY A 246 21.47 0.27 -14.12
C GLY A 246 21.71 1.49 -13.23
N LYS A 247 20.63 2.16 -12.77
CA LYS A 247 20.74 3.33 -11.88
C LYS A 247 21.18 2.97 -10.46
N ALA A 248 20.65 1.90 -9.88
CA ALA A 248 20.96 1.51 -8.51
C ALA A 248 22.39 0.99 -8.36
N ASN A 249 22.90 0.27 -9.38
CA ASN A 249 24.21 -0.38 -9.35
C ASN A 249 25.25 0.37 -10.19
N ALA A 250 25.00 1.63 -10.53
CA ALA A 250 25.84 2.40 -11.47
C ALA A 250 27.33 2.38 -11.09
N ALA A 251 27.64 2.57 -9.80
CA ALA A 251 29.01 2.61 -9.29
C ALA A 251 29.80 1.30 -9.53
N ILE A 252 29.13 0.15 -9.46
CA ILE A 252 29.77 -1.16 -9.64
C ILE A 252 29.86 -1.49 -11.13
N LEU A 253 28.79 -1.19 -11.89
CA LEU A 253 28.73 -1.50 -13.32
C LEU A 253 29.71 -0.66 -14.13
N SER A 254 29.91 0.62 -13.78
CA SER A 254 30.87 1.49 -14.46
C SER A 254 32.33 1.13 -14.19
N ALA A 255 32.63 0.35 -13.16
CA ALA A 255 34.00 -0.07 -12.84
C ALA A 255 34.49 -1.22 -13.75
N HIS A 256 33.58 -1.87 -14.49
CA HIS A 256 33.88 -3.02 -15.35
C HIS A 256 33.63 -2.76 -16.84
N THR A 257 33.30 -1.51 -17.21
CA THR A 257 33.18 -1.03 -18.59
C THR A 257 34.39 -0.18 -18.95
#